data_AF-A0A8I7BJZ0-F1
#
_entry.id   AF-A0A8I7BJZ0-F1
#
_cell.length_a   1.000
_cell.length_b   1.000
_cell.length_c   1.000
_cell.angle_alpha   90.00
_cell.angle_beta   90.00
_cell.angle_gamma   90.00
#
_symmetry.space_group_name_H-M   'P 1'
#
loop_
_entity.id
_entity.type
_entity.pdbx_description
1 polymer ?
#
loop_
_entity_poly.entity_id
_entity_poly.type
_entity_poly.pdbx_seq_one_letter_code
_entity_poly.pdbx_strand_id
1 'polypeptide(L)'
;MKEEQSDIDVNDLFVELKFLQYFMPKENIGPVEILNFLKRHDCFPNACIAYRVLLTIPMTVALAERSFSKLKLLKSYMRTTMTQQRLNDLAQ
;
A
#
# COMPACT_ATOMS: atom_id res chain seq x y z
N MET A 1 10.32 33.53 -6.35
CA MET A 1 9.41 32.49 -5.84
C MET A 1 9.71 31.25 -6.65
N LYS A 2 10.33 30.23 -6.05
CA LYS A 2 10.57 28.96 -6.76
C LYS A 2 9.19 28.33 -6.92
N GLU A 3 8.69 28.27 -8.15
CA GLU A 3 7.58 27.36 -8.43
C GLU A 3 8.08 25.96 -8.06
N GLU A 4 7.46 25.36 -7.05
CA GLU A 4 7.64 23.95 -6.76
C GLU A 4 7.12 23.21 -7.99
N GLN A 5 8.05 22.89 -8.88
CA GLN A 5 7.77 22.09 -10.07
C GLN A 5 7.43 20.69 -9.56
N SER A 6 6.15 20.47 -9.27
CA SER A 6 5.65 19.17 -8.86
C SER A 6 5.81 18.22 -10.04
N ASP A 7 6.30 17.00 -9.77
CA ASP A 7 6.50 15.95 -10.79
C ASP A 7 5.20 15.58 -11.53
N ILE A 8 4.04 15.98 -10.98
CA ILE A 8 2.70 15.78 -11.54
C ILE A 8 2.02 17.14 -11.66
N ASP A 9 1.50 17.44 -12.85
CA ASP A 9 0.63 18.61 -13.07
C ASP A 9 -0.74 18.35 -12.43
N VAL A 10 -1.09 19.19 -11.45
CA VAL A 10 -2.34 19.07 -10.69
C VAL A 10 -3.56 19.30 -11.57
N ASN A 11 -3.50 20.21 -12.54
CA ASN A 11 -4.61 20.50 -13.44
C ASN A 11 -4.85 19.33 -14.39
N ASP A 12 -3.77 18.75 -14.91
CA ASP A 12 -3.85 17.58 -15.79
C ASP A 12 -4.44 16.38 -15.04
N LEU A 13 -3.92 16.09 -13.84
CA LEU A 13 -4.47 15.05 -12.97
C LEU A 13 -5.97 15.28 -12.65
N PHE A 14 -6.36 16.52 -12.38
CA PHE A 14 -7.76 16.84 -12.08
C PHE A 14 -8.69 16.60 -13.28
N VAL A 15 -8.24 16.97 -14.48
CA VAL A 15 -8.98 16.74 -15.72
C VAL A 15 -9.08 15.24 -16.01
N GLU A 16 -7.98 14.49 -15.89
CA GLU A 16 -7.96 13.04 -16.06
C GLU A 16 -8.93 12.34 -15.09
N LEU A 17 -8.94 12.75 -13.81
CA LEU A 17 -9.84 12.18 -12.80
C LEU A 17 -11.32 12.49 -13.07
N LYS A 18 -11.63 13.70 -13.56
CA LYS A 18 -13.00 14.03 -14.01
C LYS A 18 -13.44 13.18 -15.18
N PHE A 19 -12.56 12.99 -16.18
CA PHE A 19 -12.85 12.11 -17.31
C PHE A 19 -13.05 10.66 -16.86
N LEU A 20 -12.21 10.17 -15.96
CA LEU A 20 -12.35 8.84 -15.38
C LEU A 20 -13.69 8.67 -14.67
N GLN A 21 -14.10 9.64 -13.84
CA GLN A 21 -15.39 9.62 -13.16
C GLN A 21 -16.57 9.58 -14.15
N TYR A 22 -16.46 10.29 -15.28
CA TYR A 22 -17.48 10.28 -16.33
C TYR A 22 -17.51 8.96 -17.11
N PHE A 23 -16.35 8.36 -17.35
CA PHE A 23 -16.21 7.13 -18.13
C PHE A 23 -16.55 5.88 -17.32
N MET A 24 -16.41 5.94 -15.99
CA MET A 24 -16.75 4.83 -15.12
C MET A 24 -18.28 4.63 -15.03
N PRO A 25 -18.77 3.39 -15.23
CA PRO A 25 -20.15 3.03 -14.93
C PRO A 25 -20.53 3.39 -13.48
N LYS A 26 -21.78 3.79 -13.23
CA LYS A 26 -22.30 4.08 -11.88
C LYS A 26 -22.42 2.84 -10.96
N GLU A 27 -21.90 1.70 -11.39
CA GLU A 27 -21.89 0.46 -10.63
C GLU A 27 -20.68 0.43 -9.69
N ASN A 28 -20.81 -0.27 -8.56
CA ASN A 28 -19.73 -0.43 -7.58
C ASN A 28 -18.63 -1.36 -8.16
N ILE A 29 -17.74 -0.78 -8.96
CA ILE A 29 -16.59 -1.45 -9.55
C ILE A 29 -15.49 -1.54 -8.49
N GLY A 30 -14.92 -2.73 -8.33
CA GLY A 30 -13.89 -2.97 -7.33
C GLY A 30 -12.61 -2.18 -7.64
N PRO A 31 -11.80 -1.82 -6.64
CA PRO A 31 -10.61 -1.02 -6.88
C PRO A 31 -9.61 -1.66 -7.85
N VAL A 32 -9.49 -2.99 -7.83
CA VAL A 32 -8.64 -3.75 -8.75
C VAL A 32 -9.15 -3.68 -10.19
N GLU A 33 -10.46 -3.63 -10.39
CA GLU A 33 -11.08 -3.54 -11.71
C GLU A 33 -10.86 -2.15 -12.33
N ILE A 34 -10.93 -1.09 -11.51
CA ILE A 34 -10.59 0.28 -11.92
C ILE A 34 -9.13 0.34 -12.37
N LEU A 35 -8.21 -0.28 -11.61
CA LEU A 35 -6.80 -0.33 -11.99
C LEU A 35 -6.58 -1.08 -13.31
N ASN A 36 -7.29 -2.20 -13.52
CA ASN A 36 -7.20 -2.95 -14.78
C ASN A 36 -7.76 -2.15 -15.96
N PHE A 37 -8.82 -1.38 -15.74
CA PHE A 37 -9.36 -0.46 -16.74
C PHE A 37 -8.35 0.65 -17.10
N LEU A 38 -7.77 1.29 -16.09
CA LEU A 38 -6.71 2.30 -16.27
C LEU A 38 -5.46 1.74 -16.95
N LYS A 39 -5.07 0.49 -16.64
CA LYS A 39 -3.97 -0.18 -17.34
C LYS A 39 -4.26 -0.51 -18.80
N ARG A 40 -5.53 -0.70 -19.15
CA ARG A 40 -5.95 -1.00 -20.52
C ARG A 40 -6.07 0.25 -21.37
N HIS A 41 -6.35 1.37 -20.72
CA HIS A 41 -6.44 2.69 -21.32
C HIS A 41 -5.27 3.55 -20.84
N ASP A 42 -4.15 3.52 -21.57
CA ASP A 42 -2.95 4.36 -21.33
C ASP A 42 -3.21 5.88 -21.55
N CYS A 43 -4.47 6.31 -21.51
CA CYS A 43 -4.91 7.69 -21.76
C CYS A 43 -4.85 8.59 -20.52
N PHE A 44 -4.57 8.02 -19.33
CA PHE A 44 -4.61 8.74 -18.04
C PHE A 44 -3.37 8.41 -17.20
N PRO A 45 -2.17 8.87 -17.60
CA PRO A 45 -0.92 8.53 -16.94
C PRO A 45 -0.88 9.00 -15.48
N ASN A 46 -1.35 10.20 -15.19
CA ASN A 46 -1.32 10.77 -13.83
C ASN A 46 -2.33 10.07 -12.92
N ALA A 47 -3.54 9.80 -13.42
CA ALA A 47 -4.56 9.05 -12.68
C ALA A 47 -4.11 7.60 -12.40
N CYS A 48 -3.44 6.95 -13.35
CA CYS A 48 -2.88 5.61 -13.17
C CYS A 48 -1.81 5.60 -12.06
N ILE A 49 -0.90 6.58 -12.04
CA ILE A 49 0.12 6.72 -11.00
C ILE A 49 -0.54 6.95 -9.62
N ALA A 50 -1.47 7.90 -9.54
CA ALA A 50 -2.18 8.21 -8.31
C ALA A 50 -2.91 6.99 -7.74
N TYR A 51 -3.60 6.23 -8.60
CA TYR A 51 -4.34 5.04 -8.20
C TYR A 51 -3.42 3.90 -7.75
N ARG A 52 -2.29 3.70 -8.43
CA ARG A 52 -1.27 2.73 -8.02
C ARG A 52 -0.70 3.07 -6.64
N VAL A 53 -0.37 4.34 -6.39
CA VAL A 53 0.13 4.80 -5.09
C VAL A 53 -0.93 4.59 -4.00
N LEU A 54 -2.18 4.98 -4.28
CA LEU A 54 -3.31 4.84 -3.35
C LEU A 54 -3.55 3.38 -2.93
N LEU A 55 -3.43 2.42 -3.86
CA LEU A 55 -3.55 0.99 -3.53
C LEU A 55 -2.29 0.40 -2.90
N THR A 56 -1.12 0.87 -3.30
CA THR A 56 0.17 0.35 -2.82
C THR A 56 0.43 0.75 -1.38
N ILE A 57 0.18 2.00 -0.98
CA ILE A 57 0.44 2.48 0.39
C ILE A 57 -0.22 1.58 1.46
N PRO A 58 -1.56 1.39 1.48
CA PRO A 58 -2.21 0.55 2.49
C PRO A 58 -1.78 -0.91 2.38
N MET A 59 -1.56 -1.43 1.17
CA MET A 59 -1.10 -2.80 0.96
C MET A 59 0.30 -3.04 1.53
N THR A 60 1.21 -2.09 1.34
CA THR A 60 2.60 -2.18 1.81
C THR A 60 2.69 -2.01 3.32
N VAL A 61 1.92 -1.08 3.87
CA VAL A 61 1.81 -0.87 5.33
C VAL A 61 1.27 -2.12 6.01
N ALA A 62 0.15 -2.68 5.53
CA ALA A 62 -0.42 -3.90 6.09
C ALA A 62 0.55 -5.09 6.00
N LEU A 63 1.28 -5.23 4.89
CA LEU A 63 2.29 -6.27 4.71
C LEU A 63 3.48 -6.09 5.67
N ALA A 64 3.95 -4.86 5.84
CA ALA A 64 5.02 -4.53 6.76
C ALA A 64 4.61 -4.82 8.21
N GLU A 65 3.45 -4.36 8.66
CA GLU A 65 2.90 -4.65 9.99
C GLU A 65 2.78 -6.15 10.25
N ARG A 66 2.22 -6.90 9.28
CA ARG A 66 2.11 -8.36 9.35
C ARG A 66 3.49 -9.02 9.48
N SER A 67 4.49 -8.53 8.76
CA SER A 67 5.86 -9.08 8.76
C SER A 67 6.58 -8.76 10.07
N PHE A 68 6.48 -7.53 10.57
CA PHE A 68 7.04 -7.13 11.87
C PHE A 68 6.38 -7.85 13.03
N SER A 69 5.06 -8.09 12.96
CA SER A 69 4.34 -8.88 13.96
C SER A 69 4.88 -10.31 14.06
N LYS A 70 5.09 -10.99 12.92
CA LYS A 70 5.72 -12.33 12.89
C LYS A 70 7.14 -12.31 13.45
N LEU A 71 7.95 -11.31 13.09
CA LEU A 71 9.30 -11.18 13.59
C LEU A 71 9.32 -10.94 15.11
N LYS A 72 8.40 -10.12 15.62
CA LYS A 72 8.23 -9.88 17.06
C LYS A 72 7.88 -11.16 17.80
N LEU A 73 6.97 -11.97 17.27
CA LEU A 73 6.61 -13.28 17.83
C LEU A 73 7.83 -14.22 17.87
N LEU A 74 8.57 -14.34 16.77
CA LEU A 74 9.76 -15.20 16.71
C LEU A 74 10.84 -14.77 17.71
N LYS A 75 11.14 -13.46 17.78
CA LYS A 75 12.10 -12.91 18.76
C LYS A 75 11.66 -13.19 20.18
N SER A 76 10.37 -13.00 20.48
CA SER A 76 9.81 -13.29 21.80
C SER A 76 9.98 -14.77 22.15
N TYR A 77 9.63 -15.67 21.22
CA TYR A 77 9.76 -17.12 21.40
C TYR A 77 11.21 -17.53 21.72
N MET A 78 12.18 -17.05 20.95
CA MET A 78 13.59 -17.37 21.21
C MET A 78 14.06 -16.87 22.59
N ARG A 79 13.68 -15.64 22.96
CA ARG A 79 14.04 -15.07 24.26
C ARG A 79 13.40 -15.87 25.41
N THR A 80 12.12 -16.22 25.29
CA THR A 80 11.45 -17.02 26.32
C THR A 80 12.07 -18.39 26.45
N THR A 81 12.36 -19.11 25.34
CA THR A 81 12.94 -20.45 25.40
C THR A 81 14.31 -20.45 26.07
N MET A 82 15.18 -19.48 25.77
CA MET A 82 16.48 -19.33 26.44
C MET A 82 16.36 -19.04 27.94
N THR A 83 15.40 -18.19 28.35
CA THR A 83 15.14 -17.93 29.76
C THR A 83 14.56 -19.16 30.47
N GLN A 84 13.61 -19.86 29.83
CA GLN A 84 13.01 -21.08 30.39
C GLN A 84 14.07 -22.18 30.59
N GLN A 85 14.97 -22.37 29.63
CA GLN A 85 16.06 -23.35 29.75
C GLN A 85 16.96 -23.06 30.96
N ARG A 86 17.42 -21.81 31.12
CA ARG A 86 18.24 -21.40 32.27
C ARG A 86 17.53 -21.54 33.62
N LEU A 87 16.22 -21.32 33.66
CA LEU A 87 15.42 -21.49 34.88
C LEU A 87 15.24 -22.97 35.22
N ASN A 88 15.02 -23.83 34.22
CA ASN A 88 14.94 -25.27 34.41
C ASN A 88 16.27 -25.83 34.91
N ASP A 89 17.41 -25.35 34.40
CA ASP A 89 18.74 -25.77 34.85
C ASP A 89 19.03 -25.37 36.32
N LEU A 90 18.37 -24.33 36.85
CA LEU A 90 18.53 -23.90 38.25
C LEU A 90 17.60 -24.65 39.22
N ALA A 91 16.49 -25.19 38.70
CA ALA A 91 15.52 -25.95 39.48
C ALA A 91 15.92 -27.42 39.67
N GLN A 92 17.03 -27.85 39.07
CA GLN A 92 17.56 -29.22 39.09
C GLN A 92 18.82 -29.32 39.95
#